data_AF-A0A5D3EK28-F1
#
_entry.id   AF-A0A5D3EK28-F1
#
_cell.length_a   1.000
_cell.length_b   1.000
_cell.length_c   1.000
_cell.angle_alpha   90.00
_cell.angle_beta   90.00
_cell.angle_gamma   90.00
#
_symmetry.space_group_name_H-M   'P 1'
#
loop_
_entity.id
_entity.type
_entity.pdbx_description
1 polymer ?
#
loop_
_entity_poly.entity_id
_entity_poly.type
_entity_poly.pdbx_seq_one_letter_code
_entity_poly.pdbx_strand_id
1 'polypeptide(L)' 'MTVNDLSLGQKISAKVWFRLGRFGEEKDFARIEGKVIGKMECYNSVLVEVDMEKSYNAPNKHMWIKLDKIKLITTTN' A
#
# COMPACT_ATOMS: atom_id res chain seq x y z
N MET A 1 -10.97 4.24 -6.04
CA MET A 1 -9.83 3.93 -6.91
C MET A 1 -9.79 2.43 -7.11
N THR A 2 -9.59 2.01 -8.34
CA THR A 2 -9.47 0.61 -8.77
C THR A 2 -8.04 0.34 -9.23
N VAL A 3 -7.66 -0.93 -9.31
CA VAL A 3 -6.34 -1.36 -9.82
C VAL A 3 -6.09 -0.86 -11.25
N ASN A 4 -7.14 -0.64 -12.02
CA ASN A 4 -7.09 -0.17 -13.40
C ASN A 4 -6.74 1.32 -13.50
N ASP A 5 -6.95 2.09 -12.43
CA ASP A 5 -6.60 3.53 -12.37
C ASP A 5 -5.09 3.76 -12.15
N LEU A 6 -4.35 2.69 -11.83
CA LEU A 6 -2.92 2.75 -11.56
C LEU A 6 -2.13 2.12 -12.72
N SER A 7 -0.88 2.52 -12.92
CA SER A 7 0.02 1.94 -13.91
C SER A 7 1.17 1.18 -13.24
N LEU A 8 1.68 0.15 -13.91
CA LEU A 8 2.95 -0.45 -13.49
C LEU A 8 4.04 0.63 -13.58
N GLY A 9 4.81 0.72 -12.52
CA GLY A 9 5.86 1.70 -12.34
C GLY A 9 5.43 3.07 -11.84
N GLN A 10 4.13 3.30 -11.63
CA GLN A 10 3.63 4.52 -11.04
C GLN A 10 4.03 4.62 -9.57
N LYS A 11 4.41 5.82 -9.13
CA LYS A 11 4.67 6.10 -7.73
C LYS A 11 3.37 6.38 -7.01
N ILE A 12 3.22 5.79 -5.83
CA ILE A 12 2.07 5.99 -4.97
C ILE A 12 2.52 6.33 -3.55
N SER A 13 1.69 7.10 -2.87
CA SER A 13 1.73 7.27 -1.42
C SER A 13 0.40 6.78 -0.85
N ALA A 14 0.44 5.76 0.00
CA ALA A 14 -0.74 5.13 0.58
C ALA A 14 -0.70 5.18 2.11
N LYS A 15 -1.82 5.56 2.71
CA LYS A 15 -2.02 5.54 4.17
C LYS A 15 -2.82 4.32 4.58
N VAL A 16 -2.16 3.34 5.20
CA VAL A 16 -2.74 2.04 5.56
C VAL A 16 -2.83 1.87 7.07
N TRP A 17 -3.92 1.26 7.51
CA TRP A 17 -4.06 0.78 8.87
C TRP A 17 -3.91 -0.74 8.86
N PHE A 18 -3.06 -1.27 9.72
CA PHE A 18 -2.91 -2.70 9.91
C PHE A 18 -3.12 -3.04 11.37
N ARG A 19 -3.53 -4.28 11.62
CA ARG A 19 -3.70 -4.78 12.98
C ARG A 19 -2.39 -5.45 13.40
N LEU A 20 -1.85 -5.03 14.54
CA LEU A 20 -0.69 -5.64 15.19
C LEU A 20 -1.15 -6.57 16.32
N GLY A 21 -0.31 -7.56 16.63
CA GLY A 21 -0.52 -8.51 17.72
C GLY A 21 -1.21 -9.83 17.32
N ARG A 22 -0.98 -10.86 18.13
CA ARG A 22 -1.48 -12.25 17.93
C ARG A 22 -3.01 -12.33 17.82
N PHE A 23 -3.72 -11.34 18.37
CA PHE A 23 -5.18 -11.23 18.38
C PHE A 23 -5.72 -10.01 17.59
N GLY A 24 -4.83 -9.19 17.01
CA GLY A 24 -5.22 -8.05 16.15
C GLY A 24 -5.96 -6.92 16.87
N GLU A 25 -5.70 -6.71 18.16
CA GLU A 25 -6.37 -5.72 19.00
C GLU A 25 -5.79 -4.30 18.80
N GLU A 26 -4.50 -4.18 18.49
CA GLU A 26 -3.86 -2.90 18.24
C GLU A 26 -3.96 -2.54 16.75
N LYS A 27 -4.43 -1.31 16.46
CA LYS A 27 -4.38 -0.74 15.11
C LYS A 27 -3.18 0.18 15.04
N ASP A 28 -2.28 -0.11 14.12
CA ASP A 28 -1.16 0.77 13.81
C ASP A 28 -1.30 1.35 12.40
N PHE A 29 -0.63 2.46 12.17
CA PHE A 29 -0.68 3.26 10.97
C PHE A 29 0.65 3.21 10.24
N ALA A 30 0.62 2.94 8.93
CA ALA A 30 1.77 3.12 8.05
C ALA A 30 1.46 4.09 6.93
N ARG A 31 2.48 4.88 6.58
CA ARG A 31 2.53 5.63 5.34
C ARG A 31 3.50 4.90 4.42
N ILE A 32 2.99 4.35 3.34
CA ILE A 32 3.75 3.63 2.34
C ILE A 32 4.01 4.58 1.17
N GLU A 33 5.27 4.83 0.86
CA GLU A 33 5.69 5.44 -0.40
C GLU A 33 6.40 4.38 -1.22
N GLY A 34 6.05 4.27 -2.49
CA GLY A 34 6.62 3.20 -3.30
C GLY A 34 6.14 3.18 -4.73
N LYS A 35 6.60 2.18 -5.47
CA LYS A 35 6.33 1.99 -6.89
C LYS A 35 5.45 0.76 -7.09
N VAL A 36 4.41 0.89 -7.89
CA VAL A 36 3.56 -0.26 -8.26
C VAL A 36 4.38 -1.20 -9.16
N ILE A 37 4.60 -2.43 -8.72
CA ILE A 37 5.33 -3.46 -9.48
C ILE A 37 4.46 -4.65 -9.88
N GLY A 38 3.23 -4.72 -9.36
CA GLY A 38 2.28 -5.77 -9.71
C GLY A 38 0.85 -5.36 -9.42
N LYS A 39 -0.09 -6.06 -10.05
CA LYS A 39 -1.53 -5.80 -9.97
C LYS A 39 -2.29 -7.11 -9.81
N MET A 40 -3.34 -7.09 -9.00
CA MET A 40 -4.22 -8.23 -8.79
C MET A 40 -5.67 -7.75 -8.77
N GLU A 41 -6.30 -7.82 -9.94
CA GLU A 41 -7.62 -7.26 -10.20
C GLU A 41 -8.73 -7.93 -9.38
N CYS A 42 -8.68 -9.26 -9.22
CA CYS A 42 -9.68 -10.02 -8.48
C CYS A 42 -9.80 -9.63 -6.99
N TYR A 43 -8.74 -9.05 -6.41
CA TYR A 43 -8.75 -8.53 -5.05
C TYR A 43 -8.72 -7.01 -4.96
N ASN A 44 -8.75 -6.31 -6.11
CA ASN A 44 -8.52 -4.88 -6.19
C ASN A 44 -7.27 -4.43 -5.42
N SER A 45 -6.17 -5.18 -5.60
CA SER A 45 -4.89 -4.98 -4.89
C SER A 45 -3.74 -4.67 -5.84
N VAL A 46 -2.77 -3.90 -5.36
CA VAL A 46 -1.49 -3.66 -6.03
C VAL A 46 -0.33 -4.15 -5.19
N LEU A 47 0.69 -4.71 -5.86
CA LEU A 47 1.97 -5.01 -5.24
C LEU A 47 2.86 -3.79 -5.38
N VAL A 48 3.38 -3.32 -4.26
CA VAL A 48 4.21 -2.12 -4.18
C VAL A 48 5.59 -2.49 -3.70
N GLU A 49 6.61 -2.07 -4.45
CA GLU A 49 7.97 -1.97 -3.95
C GLU A 49 8.08 -0.70 -3.12
N VAL A 50 8.25 -0.88 -1.82
CA VAL A 50 8.22 0.18 -0.81
C VAL A 50 9.59 0.84 -0.71
N ASP A 51 9.60 2.17 -0.77
CA ASP A 51 10.72 3.01 -0.41
C ASP A 51 10.79 3.07 1.13
N MET A 52 11.65 2.22 1.72
CA MET A 52 11.77 2.07 3.18
C MET A 52 12.34 3.32 3.87
N GLU A 53 13.03 4.21 3.15
CA GLU A 53 13.57 5.44 3.71
C GLU A 53 12.50 6.53 3.83
N LYS A 54 11.55 6.55 2.89
CA LYS A 54 10.45 7.54 2.85
C LYS A 54 9.15 7.05 3.46
N SER A 55 9.05 5.75 3.71
CA SER A 55 7.88 5.14 4.33
C SER A 55 7.99 5.16 5.85
N TYR A 56 6.84 5.28 6.52
CA TYR A 56 6.73 5.22 7.98
C TYR A 56 6.04 3.93 8.40
N ASN A 57 6.64 3.18 9.34
CA ASN A 57 6.15 1.90 9.85
C ASN A 57 5.80 0.88 8.75
N ALA A 58 6.46 0.95 7.59
CA ALA A 58 6.29 -0.06 6.55
C ALA A 58 6.82 -1.41 7.05
N PRO A 59 6.00 -2.46 7.12
CA PRO A 59 6.44 -3.74 7.66
C PRO A 59 7.42 -4.48 6.74
N ASN A 60 7.38 -4.26 5.43
CA ASN A 60 8.19 -4.99 4.45
C ASN A 60 8.51 -4.14 3.21
N LYS A 61 9.61 -4.49 2.52
CA LYS A 61 10.01 -3.89 1.23
C LYS A 61 9.01 -4.18 0.10
N HIS A 62 8.26 -5.27 0.18
CA HIS A 62 7.22 -5.61 -0.80
C HIS A 62 5.91 -5.85 -0.08
N MET A 63 4.85 -5.16 -0.52
CA MET A 63 3.54 -5.24 0.13
C MET A 63 2.41 -5.26 -0.88
N TRP A 64 1.46 -6.15 -0.65
CA TRP A 64 0.15 -6.08 -1.28
C TRP A 64 -0.70 -5.05 -0.55
N ILE A 65 -1.21 -4.08 -1.29
CA ILE A 65 -2.08 -3.04 -0.75
C ILE A 65 -3.44 -3.13 -1.44
N LYS A 66 -4.48 -3.37 -0.64
CA LYS A 66 -5.86 -3.51 -1.10
C LYS A 66 -6.50 -2.12 -1.23
N LEU A 67 -6.83 -1.68 -2.44
CA LEU A 67 -7.19 -0.28 -2.73
C LEU A 67 -8.51 0.16 -2.09
N ASP A 68 -9.42 -0.79 -1.82
CA ASP A 68 -10.71 -0.55 -1.16
C ASP A 68 -10.60 -0.32 0.35
N LYS A 69 -9.45 -0.65 0.96
CA LYS A 69 -9.21 -0.50 2.41
C LYS A 69 -8.24 0.63 2.77
N ILE A 70 -7.77 1.38 1.79
CA ILE A 70 -6.82 2.48 2.01
C ILE A 70 -7.59 3.77 2.28
N LYS A 71 -7.11 4.56 3.25
CA LYS A 71 -7.76 5.82 3.63
C LYS A 71 -7.45 6.96 2.65
N LEU A 72 -6.24 6.97 2.09
CA LEU A 72 -5.79 7.97 1.13
C LEU A 72 -4.71 7.35 0.23
N ILE A 73 -4.88 7.51 -1.09
CA ILE A 73 -3.86 7.21 -2.08
C ILE A 73 -3.60 8.49 -2.86
N THR A 74 -2.37 8.97 -2.81
CA THR A 74 -1.90 10.03 -3.71
C THR A 74 -1.04 9.39 -4.77
N THR A 75 -1.35 9.65 -6.03
CA THR A 75 -0.55 9.22 -7.16
C THR A 75 0.33 10.36 -7.62
N THR A 76 1.60 10.09 -7.90
CA THR A 76 2.52 11.04 -8.50
C THR A 76 3.05 10.43 -9.79
N ASN A 77 2.98 11.19 -10.88
CA ASN A 77 3.56 10.80 -12.17
C ASN A 77 5.08 10.88 -12.11
#